data_AF-A0A2T4S5H0-F1
#
_entry.id   AF-A0A2T4S5H0-F1
#
_cell.length_a   1.000
_cell.length_b   1.000
_cell.length_c   1.000
_cell.angle_alpha   90.00
_cell.angle_beta   90.00
_cell.angle_gamma   90.00
#
_symmetry.space_group_name_H-M   'P 1'
#
loop_
_entity.id
_entity.type
_entity.pdbx_description
1 polymer ?
#
loop_
_entity_poly.entity_id
_entity_poly.type
_entity_poly.pdbx_seq_one_letter_code
_entity_poly.pdbx_strand_id
1 'polypeptide(L)'
;KAMEAVETSPRILRNIWINFRDSIVMTMSILPSILSIGLICLLLSEYTSIFDYLAYVFYPFTWALQIPDSFIAAKGLAIGITEMFIPSLIVIKAAMANKFIIAVVSVSTIIFFSASVPSMLSTDIPLKVTDLIVIWFERTIFSLLIVTPIAYLIF
;
A
#
# COMPACT_ATOMS: atom_id res chain seq x y z
N LYS A 1 -30.77 -3.71 21.64
CA LYS A 1 -29.44 -3.52 20.98
C LYS A 1 -28.99 -2.05 20.93
N ALA A 2 -29.61 -1.14 20.15
CA ALA A 2 -29.16 0.26 20.10
C ALA A 2 -29.44 1.05 21.40
N MET A 3 -30.62 0.90 22.02
CA MET A 3 -30.97 1.57 23.28
C MET A 3 -30.16 1.05 24.48
N GLU A 4 -29.92 -0.27 24.56
CA GLU A 4 -29.03 -0.88 25.57
C GLU A 4 -27.57 -0.38 25.44
N ALA A 5 -27.08 -0.14 24.22
CA ALA A 5 -25.75 0.41 24.00
C ALA A 5 -25.63 1.86 24.49
N VAL A 6 -26.73 2.63 24.43
CA VAL A 6 -26.77 4.01 24.96
C VAL A 6 -26.80 4.01 26.49
N GLU A 7 -27.59 3.12 27.12
CA GLU A 7 -27.68 3.02 28.58
C GLU A 7 -26.37 2.54 29.24
N THR A 8 -25.59 1.74 28.53
CA THR A 8 -24.29 1.22 29.00
C THR A 8 -23.09 2.10 28.63
N SER A 9 -23.30 3.16 27.84
CA SER A 9 -22.21 3.99 27.35
C SER A 9 -21.64 4.94 28.42
N PRO A 10 -20.31 4.96 28.65
CA PRO A 10 -19.69 5.91 29.57
C PRO A 10 -19.83 7.35 29.05
N ARG A 11 -19.81 8.32 29.98
CA ARG A 11 -19.81 9.76 29.66
C ARG A 11 -18.80 10.10 28.55
N ILE A 12 -19.13 11.05 27.69
CA ILE A 12 -18.33 11.45 26.50
C ILE A 12 -16.83 11.57 26.81
N LEU A 13 -16.44 12.32 27.84
CA LEU A 13 -15.03 12.51 28.22
C LEU A 13 -14.33 11.19 28.61
N ARG A 14 -15.02 10.32 29.34
CA ARG A 14 -14.49 9.00 29.71
C ARG A 14 -14.37 8.11 28.48
N ASN A 15 -15.34 8.18 27.57
CA ASN A 15 -15.30 7.41 26.34
C ASN A 15 -14.15 7.85 25.42
N ILE A 16 -13.91 9.15 25.28
CA ILE A 16 -12.76 9.70 24.53
C ILE A 16 -11.44 9.18 25.14
N TRP A 17 -11.30 9.23 26.46
CA TRP A 17 -10.09 8.74 27.14
C TRP A 17 -9.86 7.24 26.94
N ILE A 18 -10.92 6.44 27.03
CA ILE A 18 -10.86 4.99 26.78
C ILE A 18 -10.38 4.74 25.34
N ASN A 19 -11.04 5.32 24.34
CA ASN A 19 -10.67 5.13 22.95
C ASN A 19 -9.25 5.62 22.63
N PHE A 20 -8.81 6.73 23.24
CA PHE A 20 -7.45 7.23 23.07
C PHE A 20 -6.42 6.26 23.65
N ARG A 21 -6.63 5.78 24.89
CA ARG A 21 -5.76 4.78 25.52
C ARG A 21 -5.72 3.50 24.69
N ASP A 22 -6.86 3.01 24.24
CA ASP A 22 -6.97 1.78 23.46
C ASP A 22 -6.27 1.94 22.10
N SER A 23 -6.37 3.11 21.47
CA SER A 23 -5.64 3.43 20.23
C SER A 23 -4.12 3.42 20.43
N ILE A 24 -3.62 3.95 21.56
CA ILE A 24 -2.19 3.88 21.89
C ILE A 24 -1.75 2.42 22.07
N VAL A 25 -2.52 1.63 22.82
CA VAL A 25 -2.20 0.21 23.07
C VAL A 25 -2.17 -0.57 21.75
N MET A 26 -3.17 -0.39 20.89
CA MET A 26 -3.24 -1.03 19.57
C MET A 26 -2.08 -0.59 18.67
N THR A 27 -1.73 0.69 18.68
CA THR A 27 -0.59 1.21 17.90
C THR A 27 0.71 0.54 18.36
N MET A 28 0.95 0.47 19.67
CA MET A 28 2.14 -0.18 20.23
C MET A 28 2.21 -1.68 19.95
N SER A 29 1.07 -2.36 19.80
CA SER A 29 1.06 -3.79 19.42
C SER A 29 1.39 -4.04 17.96
N ILE A 30 0.99 -3.15 17.06
CA ILE A 30 1.16 -3.35 15.60
C ILE A 30 2.47 -2.73 15.10
N LEU A 31 2.95 -1.66 15.73
CA LEU A 31 4.14 -0.90 15.32
C LEU A 31 5.43 -1.75 15.12
N PRO A 32 5.78 -2.71 16.00
CA PRO A 32 6.96 -3.54 15.80
C PRO A 32 6.88 -4.40 14.53
N SER A 33 5.69 -4.94 14.23
CA SER A 33 5.45 -5.73 13.02
C SER A 33 5.57 -4.88 11.76
N ILE A 34 5.03 -3.66 11.79
CA ILE A 34 5.13 -2.65 10.73
C ILE A 34 6.60 -2.37 10.38
N LEU A 35 7.38 -1.98 11.39
CA LEU A 35 8.78 -1.62 11.22
C LEU A 35 9.63 -2.81 10.74
N SER A 36 9.37 -4.00 11.28
CA SER A 36 10.10 -5.21 10.91
C SER A 36 9.85 -5.60 9.45
N ILE A 37 8.59 -5.62 9.02
CA ILE A 37 8.23 -5.96 7.63
C ILE A 37 8.76 -4.89 6.67
N GLY A 38 8.58 -3.60 7.00
CA GLY A 38 9.10 -2.49 6.20
C GLY A 38 10.62 -2.57 6.01
N LEU A 39 11.37 -2.81 7.09
CA LEU A 39 12.83 -2.95 7.03
C LEU A 39 13.26 -4.16 6.18
N ILE A 40 12.63 -5.33 6.37
CA ILE A 40 12.94 -6.53 5.58
C ILE A 40 12.68 -6.26 4.10
N CYS A 41 11.52 -5.70 3.76
CA CYS A 41 11.18 -5.37 2.39
C CYS A 41 12.15 -4.35 1.76
N LEU A 42 12.56 -3.33 2.50
CA LEU A 42 13.56 -2.36 2.04
C LEU A 42 14.91 -3.02 1.76
N LEU A 43 15.40 -3.87 2.68
CA LEU A 43 16.65 -4.61 2.49
C LEU A 43 16.58 -5.54 1.27
N LEU A 44 15.47 -6.26 1.11
CA LEU A 44 15.25 -7.10 -0.08
C LEU A 44 15.18 -6.28 -1.36
N SER A 45 14.58 -5.09 -1.33
CA SER A 45 14.49 -4.17 -2.47
C SER A 45 15.84 -3.60 -2.88
N GLU A 46 16.70 -3.28 -1.91
CA GLU A 46 17.99 -2.65 -2.17
C GLU A 46 19.09 -3.66 -2.51
N TYR A 47 19.13 -4.80 -1.82
CA TYR A 47 20.25 -5.74 -1.90
C TYR A 47 19.95 -7.02 -2.70
N THR A 48 18.70 -7.26 -3.13
CA THR A 48 18.35 -8.48 -3.88
C THR A 48 17.53 -8.16 -5.12
N SER A 49 17.59 -9.06 -6.12
CA SER A 49 16.81 -8.94 -7.35
C SER A 49 15.37 -9.47 -7.23
N ILE A 50 14.87 -9.74 -6.01
CA ILE A 50 13.50 -10.26 -5.81
C ILE A 50 12.45 -9.36 -6.46
N PHE A 51 12.61 -8.05 -6.33
CA PHE A 51 11.67 -7.10 -6.92
C PHE A 51 11.85 -6.91 -8.42
N ASP A 52 13.01 -7.25 -8.98
CA ASP A 52 13.18 -7.33 -10.44
C ASP A 52 12.38 -8.50 -11.00
N TYR A 53 12.36 -9.64 -10.30
CA TYR A 53 11.52 -10.78 -10.69
C TYR A 53 10.02 -10.46 -10.56
N LEU A 54 9.61 -9.82 -9.46
CA LEU A 54 8.22 -9.37 -9.29
C LEU A 54 7.80 -8.32 -10.33
N ALA A 55 8.74 -7.48 -10.79
CA ALA A 55 8.47 -6.50 -11.84
C ALA A 55 7.95 -7.15 -13.13
N TYR A 56 8.37 -8.37 -13.46
CA TYR A 56 7.87 -9.06 -14.65
C TYR A 56 6.37 -9.36 -14.61
N VAL A 57 5.74 -9.40 -13.44
CA VAL A 57 4.28 -9.53 -13.32
C VAL A 57 3.59 -8.26 -13.84
N PHE A 58 4.17 -7.09 -13.59
CA PHE A 58 3.61 -5.79 -13.99
C PHE A 58 4.12 -5.28 -15.34
N TYR A 59 5.27 -5.78 -15.79
CA TYR A 59 5.92 -5.34 -17.02
C TYR A 59 5.04 -5.42 -18.28
N PRO A 60 4.25 -6.50 -18.51
CA PRO A 60 3.35 -6.56 -19.66
C PRO A 60 2.36 -5.39 -19.70
N PHE A 61 1.89 -4.95 -18.53
CA PHE A 61 0.93 -3.85 -18.43
C PHE A 61 1.60 -2.50 -18.66
N THR A 62 2.75 -2.25 -18.03
CA THR A 62 3.46 -0.97 -18.21
C THR A 62 4.00 -0.81 -19.63
N TRP A 63 4.43 -1.90 -20.26
CA TRP A 63 4.87 -1.93 -21.65
C TRP A 63 3.70 -1.75 -22.63
N ALA A 64 2.57 -2.44 -22.41
CA ALA A 64 1.37 -2.28 -23.25
C ALA A 64 0.81 -0.85 -23.19
N LEU A 65 0.92 -0.21 -22.02
CA LEU A 65 0.57 1.19 -21.82
C LEU A 65 1.64 2.19 -22.30
N GLN A 66 2.76 1.70 -22.85
CA GLN A 66 3.87 2.50 -23.40
C GLN A 66 4.51 3.48 -22.40
N ILE A 67 4.50 3.14 -21.10
CA ILE A 67 5.04 4.01 -20.05
C ILE A 67 6.55 4.19 -20.26
N PRO A 68 7.09 5.43 -20.26
CA PRO A 68 8.52 5.67 -20.36
C PRO A 68 9.27 4.90 -19.27
N ASP A 69 10.35 4.20 -19.64
CA ASP A 69 11.08 3.31 -18.72
C ASP A 69 10.17 2.24 -18.09
N SER A 70 9.43 1.50 -18.93
CA SER A 70 8.35 0.59 -18.50
C SER A 70 8.79 -0.46 -17.46
N PHE A 71 10.03 -0.94 -17.54
CA PHE A 71 10.56 -1.89 -16.57
C PHE A 71 10.80 -1.24 -15.20
N ILE A 72 11.32 0.00 -15.17
CA ILE A 72 11.49 0.76 -13.93
C ILE A 72 10.12 1.08 -13.31
N ALA A 73 9.13 1.44 -14.14
CA ALA A 73 7.75 1.61 -13.69
C ALA A 73 7.20 0.30 -13.07
N ALA A 74 7.37 -0.82 -13.76
CA ALA A 74 6.91 -2.13 -13.29
C ALA A 74 7.56 -2.55 -11.96
N LYS A 75 8.86 -2.27 -11.81
CA LYS A 75 9.58 -2.48 -10.55
C LYS A 75 9.02 -1.60 -9.43
N GLY A 76 8.73 -0.33 -9.71
CA GLY A 76 8.05 0.57 -8.77
C GLY A 76 6.70 0.03 -8.31
N LEU A 77 5.86 -0.45 -9.24
CA LEU A 77 4.56 -1.05 -8.92
C LEU A 77 4.70 -2.30 -8.05
N ALA A 78 5.64 -3.19 -8.37
CA ALA A 78 5.90 -4.41 -7.60
C ALA A 78 6.33 -4.10 -6.16
N ILE A 79 7.17 -3.08 -5.98
CA ILE A 79 7.62 -2.63 -4.66
C ILE A 79 6.49 -1.98 -3.87
N GLY A 80 5.45 -1.46 -4.53
CA GLY A 80 4.31 -0.80 -3.87
C GLY A 80 3.55 -1.67 -2.88
N ILE A 81 3.67 -3.01 -2.96
CA ILE A 81 3.11 -3.92 -1.96
C ILE A 81 3.79 -3.80 -0.59
N THR A 82 5.03 -3.33 -0.57
CA THR A 82 5.84 -3.21 0.65
C THR A 82 5.48 -1.95 1.41
N GLU A 83 5.53 -0.82 0.71
CA GLU A 83 5.28 0.52 1.23
C GLU A 83 4.90 1.48 0.09
N MET A 84 4.05 2.46 0.39
CA MET A 84 3.58 3.46 -0.59
C MET A 84 4.66 4.47 -1.02
N PHE A 85 5.74 4.63 -0.25
CA PHE A 85 6.74 5.69 -0.49
C PHE A 85 7.97 5.22 -1.28
N ILE A 86 8.37 3.95 -1.13
CA ILE A 86 9.54 3.39 -1.80
C ILE A 86 9.42 3.43 -3.33
N PRO A 87 8.26 3.15 -3.96
CA PRO A 87 8.12 3.21 -5.42
C PRO A 87 8.55 4.55 -6.02
N SER A 88 8.25 5.66 -5.33
CA SER A 88 8.63 7.01 -5.75
C SER A 88 10.15 7.22 -5.76
N LEU A 89 10.89 6.51 -4.89
CA LEU A 89 12.35 6.54 -4.85
C LEU A 89 12.97 5.82 -6.06
N ILE A 90 12.33 4.74 -6.53
CA ILE A 90 12.81 3.95 -7.66
C ILE A 90 12.76 4.76 -8.98
N VAL A 91 11.79 5.66 -9.10
CA VAL A 91 11.56 6.46 -10.32
C VAL A 91 12.14 7.87 -10.29
N ILE A 92 13.00 8.21 -9.33
CA ILE A 92 13.59 9.57 -9.18
C ILE A 92 14.27 10.06 -10.47
N LYS A 93 14.87 9.16 -11.25
CA LYS A 93 15.57 9.50 -12.51
C LYS A 93 14.73 9.27 -13.77
N ALA A 94 13.50 8.77 -13.64
CA ALA A 94 12.62 8.51 -14.77
C ALA A 94 11.97 9.79 -15.32
N ALA A 95 11.31 9.67 -16.48
CA ALA A 95 10.50 10.74 -17.06
C ALA A 95 9.39 11.23 -16.13
N MET A 96 8.95 12.47 -16.31
CA MET A 96 7.93 13.10 -15.44
C MET A 96 6.59 12.34 -15.47
N ALA A 97 6.18 11.86 -16.64
CA ALA A 97 5.00 11.02 -16.78
C ALA A 97 5.09 9.73 -15.92
N ASN A 98 6.24 9.05 -15.94
CA ASN A 98 6.45 7.83 -15.13
C ASN A 98 6.42 8.16 -13.63
N LYS A 99 7.11 9.22 -13.20
CA LYS A 99 7.07 9.72 -11.80
C LYS A 99 5.65 9.99 -11.33
N PHE A 100 4.85 10.67 -12.16
CA PHE A 100 3.46 10.96 -11.86
C PHE A 100 2.63 9.68 -11.72
N ILE A 101 2.74 8.75 -12.68
CA ILE A 101 2.01 7.48 -12.65
C ILE A 101 2.32 6.71 -11.37
N ILE A 102 3.59 6.50 -11.07
CA ILE A 102 4.00 5.71 -9.90
C ILE A 102 3.62 6.41 -8.60
N ALA A 103 3.77 7.73 -8.49
CA ALA A 103 3.36 8.46 -7.30
C ALA A 103 1.86 8.29 -7.01
N VAL A 104 1.01 8.42 -8.03
CA VAL A 104 -0.44 8.29 -7.85
C VAL A 104 -0.84 6.83 -7.57
N VAL A 105 -0.32 5.87 -8.34
CA VAL A 105 -0.66 4.45 -8.18
C VAL A 105 -0.21 3.92 -6.81
N SER A 106 0.95 4.36 -6.31
CA SER A 106 1.47 3.88 -5.02
C SER A 106 0.61 4.32 -3.83
N VAL A 107 -0.03 5.48 -3.93
CA VAL A 107 -0.95 5.98 -2.89
C VAL A 107 -2.35 5.39 -3.06
N SER A 108 -2.80 5.23 -4.31
CA SER A 108 -4.17 4.79 -4.62
C SER A 108 -4.41 3.29 -4.36
N THR A 109 -3.37 2.46 -4.27
CA THR A 109 -3.52 1.02 -4.00
C THR A 109 -3.97 0.73 -2.57
N ILE A 110 -3.63 1.60 -1.60
CA ILE A 110 -4.01 1.58 -0.16
C ILE A 110 -3.59 0.32 0.62
N ILE A 111 -3.35 -0.81 -0.06
CA ILE A 111 -2.95 -2.09 0.53
C ILE A 111 -1.44 -2.25 0.41
N PHE A 112 -0.76 -2.28 1.55
CA PHE A 112 0.67 -2.50 1.70
C PHE A 112 0.98 -3.22 3.02
N PHE A 113 2.00 -4.07 2.99
CA PHE A 113 2.37 -4.98 4.08
C PHE A 113 2.95 -4.28 5.29
N SER A 114 3.54 -3.09 5.12
CA SER A 114 4.12 -2.37 6.25
C SER A 114 3.11 -1.73 7.18
N ALA A 115 1.81 -1.60 6.87
CA ALA A 115 0.84 -1.13 7.89
C ALA A 115 -0.57 -1.67 7.72
N SER A 116 -1.13 -1.52 6.51
CA SER A 116 -2.55 -1.81 6.27
C SER A 116 -2.90 -3.30 6.42
N VAL A 117 -2.01 -4.22 6.02
CA VAL A 117 -2.27 -5.66 6.09
C VAL A 117 -2.29 -6.17 7.54
N PRO A 118 -1.26 -5.92 8.38
CA PRO A 118 -1.30 -6.33 9.78
C PRO A 118 -2.50 -5.77 10.55
N SER A 119 -2.90 -4.53 10.28
CA SER A 119 -4.06 -3.93 10.95
C SER A 119 -5.38 -4.58 10.51
N MET A 120 -5.56 -4.85 9.22
CA MET A 120 -6.73 -5.59 8.71
C MET A 120 -6.81 -7.01 9.30
N LEU A 121 -5.68 -7.72 9.37
CA LEU A 121 -5.61 -9.06 9.94
C LEU A 121 -5.81 -9.10 11.46
N SER A 122 -5.67 -7.96 12.14
CA SER A 122 -5.93 -7.83 13.58
C SER A 122 -7.42 -7.60 13.90
N THR A 123 -8.26 -7.44 12.87
CA THR A 123 -9.71 -7.27 13.03
C THR A 123 -10.44 -8.61 12.99
N ASP A 124 -11.68 -8.65 13.47
CA ASP A 124 -12.56 -9.84 13.42
C ASP A 124 -13.03 -10.20 12.00
N ILE A 125 -12.59 -9.46 10.97
CA ILE A 125 -12.97 -9.72 9.58
C ILE A 125 -12.15 -10.91 9.06
N PRO A 126 -12.77 -12.01 8.58
CA PRO A 126 -12.07 -13.23 8.19
C PRO A 126 -11.42 -13.10 6.80
N LEU A 127 -10.48 -12.18 6.64
CA LEU A 127 -9.71 -11.98 5.41
C LEU A 127 -8.47 -12.87 5.40
N LYS A 128 -8.20 -13.56 4.29
CA LYS A 128 -6.93 -14.27 4.09
C LYS A 128 -5.90 -13.33 3.49
N VAL A 129 -4.62 -13.60 3.77
CA VAL A 129 -3.50 -12.86 3.15
C VAL A 129 -3.55 -12.94 1.62
N THR A 130 -3.99 -14.08 1.08
CA THR A 130 -4.20 -14.26 -0.37
C THR A 130 -5.22 -13.29 -0.93
N ASP A 131 -6.30 -13.02 -0.21
CA ASP A 131 -7.36 -12.10 -0.65
C ASP A 131 -6.80 -10.68 -0.75
N LEU A 132 -5.99 -10.27 0.24
CA LEU A 132 -5.33 -8.97 0.26
C LEU A 132 -4.34 -8.80 -0.90
N ILE A 133 -3.59 -9.85 -1.24
CA ILE A 133 -2.66 -9.83 -2.39
C ILE A 133 -3.43 -9.69 -3.71
N VAL A 134 -4.55 -10.41 -3.88
CA VAL A 134 -5.39 -10.32 -5.07
C VAL A 134 -5.99 -8.92 -5.22
N ILE A 135 -6.60 -8.39 -4.15
CA ILE A 135 -7.18 -7.05 -4.17
C ILE A 135 -6.10 -5.99 -4.44
N TRP A 136 -4.91 -6.12 -3.84
CA TRP A 136 -3.79 -5.23 -4.11
C TRP A 136 -3.40 -5.26 -5.60
N PHE A 137 -3.27 -6.46 -6.18
CA PHE A 137 -2.92 -6.61 -7.58
C PHE A 137 -3.96 -5.97 -8.50
N GLU A 138 -5.24 -6.29 -8.30
CA GLU A 138 -6.35 -5.70 -9.06
C GLU A 138 -6.34 -4.17 -8.96
N ARG A 139 -6.24 -3.63 -7.74
CA ARG A 139 -6.20 -2.18 -7.53
C ARG A 139 -5.00 -1.51 -8.17
N THR A 140 -3.85 -2.18 -8.18
CA THR A 140 -2.64 -1.67 -8.84
C THR A 140 -2.89 -1.56 -10.35
N ILE A 141 -3.43 -2.61 -10.97
CA ILE A 141 -3.73 -2.61 -12.41
C ILE A 141 -4.83 -1.60 -12.75
N PHE A 142 -5.93 -1.56 -12.02
CA PHE A 142 -7.01 -0.60 -12.28
C PHE A 142 -6.53 0.84 -12.10
N SER A 143 -5.76 1.13 -11.06
CA SER A 143 -5.21 2.47 -10.89
C SER A 143 -4.21 2.82 -12.00
N LEU A 144 -3.39 1.87 -12.45
CA LEU A 144 -2.46 2.10 -13.56
C LEU A 144 -3.23 2.46 -14.84
N LEU A 145 -4.28 1.71 -15.17
CA LEU A 145 -5.12 1.95 -16.35
C LEU A 145 -5.83 3.31 -16.32
N ILE A 146 -6.24 3.78 -15.14
CA ILE A 146 -6.91 5.09 -14.99
C ILE A 146 -5.89 6.23 -15.04
N VAL A 147 -4.74 6.07 -14.39
CA VAL A 147 -3.76 7.16 -14.21
C VAL A 147 -2.91 7.38 -15.47
N THR A 148 -2.55 6.33 -16.19
CA THR A 148 -1.66 6.46 -17.36
C THR A 148 -2.22 7.40 -18.45
N PRO A 149 -3.49 7.32 -18.87
CA PRO A 149 -4.06 8.28 -19.82
C PRO A 149 -4.00 9.72 -19.30
N ILE A 150 -4.26 9.94 -18.01
CA ILE A 150 -4.18 11.26 -17.38
C ILE A 150 -2.75 11.77 -17.42
N ALA A 151 -1.76 10.90 -17.17
CA ALA A 151 -0.35 11.27 -17.22
C ALA A 151 0.06 11.78 -18.61
N TYR A 152 -0.36 11.11 -19.69
CA TYR A 152 -0.07 11.54 -21.07
C TYR A 152 -0.81 12.80 -21.51
N LEU A 153 -1.91 13.15 -20.84
CA LEU A 153 -2.59 14.42 -21.11
C LEU A 153 -1.88 15.61 -20.45
N ILE A 154 -1.16 15.36 -19.35
CA ILE A 154 -0.50 16.41 -18.55
C ILE A 154 0.97 16.57 -18.94
N PHE A 155 1.65 15.51 -19.38
CA PHE A 155 3.08 15.46 -19.67
C PHE A 155 3.35 14.85 -21.05
#